data_AF-A0A7C6JR59-F1
#
_entry.id   AF-A0A7C6JR59-F1
#
_cell.length_a   1.000
_cell.length_b   1.000
_cell.length_c   1.000
_cell.angle_alpha   90.00
_cell.angle_beta   90.00
_cell.angle_gamma   90.00
#
_symmetry.space_group_name_H-M   'P 1'
#
loop_
_entity.id
_entity.type
_entity.pdbx_description
1 polymer ?
#
loop_
_entity_poly.entity_id
_entity_poly.type
_entity_poly.pdbx_seq_one_letter_code
_entity_poly.pdbx_strand_id
1 'polypeptide(L)'
;MNLFQREDGPPFFILTIKAGGTGLNLTRANHVFHFDRWWNPAVENQATDRVYRIGQQKNVQVYKFVCRGTIEERIDEIIERKLELAENIVGSGESWLTKLSTAEFKELMALREEAIGDW
;
A
#
# COMPACT_ATOMS: atom_id res chain seq x y z
N MET A 1 2.10 -7.64 -20.63
CA MET A 1 2.93 -8.01 -19.46
C MET A 1 4.37 -8.38 -19.84
N ASN A 2 4.58 -9.37 -20.72
CA ASN A 2 5.93 -9.78 -21.14
C ASN A 2 6.77 -8.63 -21.74
N LEU A 3 6.12 -7.64 -22.36
CA LEU A 3 6.80 -6.46 -22.90
C LEU A 3 7.61 -5.69 -21.85
N PHE A 4 7.06 -5.50 -20.65
CA PHE A 4 7.76 -4.78 -19.56
C PHE A 4 9.02 -5.51 -19.09
N GLN A 5 9.03 -6.84 -19.16
CA GLN A 5 10.14 -7.67 -18.69
C GLN A 5 11.33 -7.68 -19.66
N ARG A 6 11.15 -7.18 -20.89
CA ARG A 6 12.22 -7.12 -21.90
C ARG A 6 13.25 -6.05 -21.55
N GLU A 7 14.45 -6.20 -22.09
CA GLU A 7 15.51 -5.20 -21.92
C GLU A 7 15.14 -3.86 -22.57
N ASP A 8 14.55 -3.92 -23.77
CA ASP A 8 14.00 -2.83 -24.58
C ASP A 8 12.53 -2.50 -24.26
N GLY A 9 12.01 -3.03 -23.14
CA GLY A 9 10.64 -2.83 -22.70
C GLY A 9 10.35 -1.41 -22.22
N PRO A 10 9.06 -1.07 -22.03
CA PRO A 10 8.69 0.21 -21.44
C PRO A 10 9.31 0.37 -20.03
N PRO A 11 9.72 1.59 -19.64
CA PRO A 11 10.39 1.82 -18.36
C PRO A 11 9.46 1.73 -17.14
N PHE A 12 8.15 1.83 -17.35
CA PHE A 12 7.14 1.82 -16.28
C PHE A 12 6.04 0.81 -16.57
N PHE A 13 5.46 0.26 -15.51
CA PHE A 13 4.27 -0.58 -15.56
C PHE A 13 3.32 -0.15 -14.45
N ILE A 14 2.12 0.29 -14.82
CA ILE A 14 1.09 0.74 -13.88
C ILE A 14 0.06 -0.37 -13.72
N LEU A 15 -0.31 -0.66 -12.48
CA LEU A 15 -1.33 -1.65 -12.14
C LEU A 15 -2.13 -1.18 -10.93
N THR A 16 -3.36 -1.67 -10.82
CA THR A 16 -4.13 -1.53 -9.58
C THR A 16 -3.68 -2.61 -8.58
N ILE A 17 -3.69 -2.30 -7.28
CA ILE A 17 -3.29 -3.24 -6.22
C ILE A 17 -4.05 -4.58 -6.32
N LYS A 18 -5.35 -4.53 -6.62
CA LYS A 18 -6.18 -5.74 -6.80
C LYS A 18 -5.74 -6.60 -7.99
N ALA A 19 -5.31 -5.99 -9.10
CA ALA A 19 -4.78 -6.73 -10.24
C ALA A 19 -3.40 -7.36 -9.94
N GLY A 20 -2.64 -6.78 -9.01
CA GLY A 20 -1.37 -7.32 -8.51
C GLY A 20 -1.47 -8.70 -7.85
N GLY A 21 -2.67 -9.11 -7.43
CA GLY A 21 -2.93 -10.43 -6.84
C GLY A 21 -2.88 -11.61 -7.81
N THR A 22 -2.88 -11.37 -9.13
CA THR A 22 -3.20 -12.38 -10.16
C THR A 22 -2.03 -13.22 -10.70
N GLY A 23 -0.95 -13.38 -9.93
CA GLY A 23 0.15 -14.28 -10.34
C GLY A 23 1.24 -13.63 -11.22
N LEU A 24 1.23 -12.30 -11.37
CA LEU A 24 2.18 -11.56 -12.22
C LEU A 24 3.64 -11.75 -11.77
N ASN A 25 4.58 -11.77 -12.72
CA ASN A 25 6.00 -11.71 -12.45
C ASN A 25 6.54 -10.37 -12.95
N LEU A 26 7.14 -9.55 -12.07
CA LEU A 26 7.59 -8.17 -12.35
C LEU A 26 9.06 -7.93 -11.95
N THR A 27 9.88 -8.96 -11.97
CA THR A 27 11.32 -8.96 -11.62
C THR A 27 12.21 -7.96 -12.38
N ARG A 28 11.79 -7.40 -13.53
CA ARG A 28 12.52 -6.30 -14.19
C ARG A 28 12.48 -4.99 -13.41
N ALA A 29 11.43 -4.78 -12.61
CA ALA A 29 11.29 -3.63 -11.73
C ALA A 29 12.25 -3.76 -10.54
N ASN A 30 12.72 -2.63 -10.04
CA ASN A 30 13.46 -2.54 -8.78
C ASN A 30 13.08 -1.30 -7.96
N HIS A 31 12.05 -0.57 -8.41
CA HIS A 31 11.40 0.52 -7.70
C HIS A 31 9.89 0.26 -7.76
N VAL A 32 9.23 0.31 -6.62
CA VAL A 32 7.78 0.11 -6.47
C VAL A 32 7.20 1.31 -5.78
N PHE A 33 6.16 1.89 -6.37
CA PHE A 33 5.46 3.04 -5.80
C PHE A 33 4.02 2.63 -5.49
N HIS A 34 3.70 2.60 -4.19
CA HIS A 34 2.32 2.53 -3.72
C HIS A 34 1.82 3.96 -3.60
N PHE A 35 0.94 4.34 -4.53
CA PHE A 35 0.43 5.71 -4.63
C PHE A 35 -0.56 6.06 -3.52
N ASP A 36 -1.34 5.07 -3.05
CA ASP A 36 -2.33 5.24 -1.98
C ASP A 36 -2.08 4.16 -0.91
N ARG A 37 -2.40 4.45 0.36
CA ARG A 37 -2.33 3.43 1.43
C ARG A 37 -3.54 2.51 1.42
N TRP A 38 -3.27 1.23 1.20
CA TRP A 38 -4.31 0.20 1.28
C TRP A 38 -4.49 -0.29 2.72
N TRP A 39 -5.73 -0.28 3.22
CA TRP A 39 -6.07 -0.66 4.61
C TRP A 39 -5.68 -2.09 5.01
N ASN A 40 -5.48 -2.99 4.04
CA ASN A 40 -5.04 -4.36 4.28
C ASN A 40 -3.57 -4.53 3.83
N PRO A 41 -2.59 -4.47 4.75
CA PRO A 41 -1.17 -4.52 4.39
C PRO A 41 -0.80 -5.80 3.63
N ALA A 42 -1.51 -6.92 3.85
CA ALA A 42 -1.23 -8.17 3.16
C ALA A 42 -1.47 -8.09 1.63
N VAL A 43 -2.47 -7.30 1.19
CA VAL A 43 -2.77 -7.13 -0.24
C VAL A 43 -1.71 -6.24 -0.90
N GLU A 44 -1.30 -5.16 -0.23
CA GLU A 44 -0.23 -4.28 -0.69
C GLU A 44 1.12 -5.02 -0.77
N ASN A 45 1.45 -5.81 0.27
CA ASN A 45 2.64 -6.64 0.29
C ASN A 45 2.60 -7.68 -0.84
N GLN A 46 1.46 -8.34 -1.06
CA GLN A 46 1.31 -9.29 -2.17
C GLN A 46 1.51 -8.64 -3.55
N ALA A 47 1.12 -7.37 -3.73
CA ALA A 47 1.40 -6.64 -4.95
C ALA A 47 2.91 -6.34 -5.09
N THR A 48 3.57 -6.01 -3.99
CA THR A 48 5.03 -5.77 -3.93
C THR A 48 5.83 -7.04 -4.21
N ASP A 49 5.40 -8.18 -3.66
CA ASP A 49 6.05 -9.49 -3.79
C ASP A 49 6.22 -9.94 -5.24
N ARG A 50 5.45 -9.38 -6.19
CA ARG A 50 5.59 -9.65 -7.62
C ARG A 50 6.94 -9.20 -8.17
N VAL A 51 7.60 -8.26 -7.51
CA VAL A 51 8.93 -7.76 -7.84
C VAL A 51 10.03 -8.56 -7.15
N TYR A 52 9.76 -9.12 -5.96
CA TYR A 52 10.71 -9.95 -5.18
C TYR A 52 10.79 -11.42 -5.62
N ARG A 53 10.22 -11.79 -6.77
CA ARG A 53 10.17 -13.19 -7.23
C ARG A 53 11.52 -13.74 -7.68
N ILE A 54 11.56 -15.07 -7.82
CA ILE A 54 12.67 -15.80 -8.46
C ILE A 54 12.97 -15.15 -9.82
N GLY A 55 14.24 -14.80 -10.02
CA GLY A 55 14.72 -14.08 -11.21
C GLY A 55 14.93 -12.58 -11.00
N GLN A 56 14.61 -12.02 -9.82
CA GLN A 56 15.06 -10.69 -9.43
C GLN A 56 16.59 -10.68 -9.26
N GLN A 57 17.24 -9.66 -9.82
CA GLN A 57 18.71 -9.53 -9.83
C GLN A 57 19.18 -8.19 -9.24
N LYS A 58 18.25 -7.33 -8.80
CA LYS A 58 18.51 -5.98 -8.30
C LYS A 58 17.89 -5.79 -6.93
N ASN A 59 18.51 -4.93 -6.13
CA ASN A 59 17.89 -4.45 -4.89
C ASN A 59 16.60 -3.70 -5.21
N VAL A 60 15.52 -4.08 -4.55
CA VAL A 60 14.20 -3.50 -4.74
C VAL A 60 13.94 -2.45 -3.67
N GLN A 61 13.54 -1.26 -4.10
CA GLN A 61 13.12 -0.16 -3.24
C GLN A 61 11.61 0.01 -3.32
N VAL A 62 10.96 0.11 -2.17
CA VAL A 62 9.51 0.24 -2.06
C VAL A 62 9.20 1.58 -1.40
N TYR A 63 8.44 2.39 -2.12
CA TYR A 63 8.00 3.72 -1.72
C TYR A 63 6.50 3.66 -1.45
N LYS A 64 6.10 4.08 -0.26
CA LYS A 64 4.70 4.16 0.15
C LYS A 64 4.37 5.61 0.39
N PHE A 65 3.49 6.18 -0.42
CA PHE A 65 3.06 7.56 -0.23
C PHE A 65 1.94 7.62 0.80
N VAL A 66 1.99 8.66 1.63
CA VAL A 66 1.04 8.93 2.70
C VAL A 66 0.81 10.43 2.74
N CYS A 67 -0.43 10.86 2.54
CA CYS A 67 -0.82 12.25 2.67
C CYS A 67 -1.03 12.60 4.15
N ARG A 68 -0.16 13.47 4.70
CA ARG A 68 -0.22 13.93 6.10
C ARG A 68 -1.55 14.58 6.44
N GLY A 69 -2.02 14.34 7.66
CA GLY A 69 -3.29 14.86 8.19
C GLY A 69 -4.55 14.28 7.57
N THR A 70 -4.45 13.47 6.52
CA THR A 70 -5.60 12.88 5.84
C THR A 70 -5.99 11.53 6.46
N ILE A 71 -6.96 10.87 5.86
CA ILE A 71 -7.30 9.48 6.19
C ILE A 71 -6.13 8.52 5.96
N GLU A 72 -5.23 8.80 5.01
CA GLU A 72 -4.09 7.92 4.69
C GLU A 72 -3.13 7.78 5.87
N GLU A 73 -2.79 8.90 6.53
CA GLU A 73 -1.92 8.90 7.72
C GLU A 73 -2.57 8.14 8.88
N ARG A 74 -3.90 8.26 9.07
CA ARG A 74 -4.62 7.50 10.09
C ARG A 74 -4.65 6.01 9.78
N ILE A 75 -4.86 5.64 8.51
CA ILE A 75 -4.80 4.23 8.07
C ILE A 75 -3.40 3.68 8.32
N ASP A 76 -2.36 4.44 8.00
CA ASP A 76 -0.97 4.09 8.24
C ASP A 76 -0.71 3.80 9.72
N GLU A 77 -1.09 4.73 10.61
CA GLU A 77 -0.98 4.56 12.07
C GLU A 77 -1.75 3.32 12.58
N ILE A 78 -2.95 3.06 12.06
CA ILE A 78 -3.74 1.87 12.43
C ILE A 78 -3.03 0.61 11.99
N ILE A 79 -2.46 0.58 10.78
CA ILE A 79 -1.71 -0.56 10.25
C ILE A 79 -0.47 -0.80 11.11
N GLU A 80 0.30 0.23 11.45
CA GLU A 80 1.50 0.14 12.29
C GLU A 80 1.16 -0.37 13.70
N ARG A 81 0.19 0.23 14.38
CA ARG A 81 -0.29 -0.22 15.70
C ARG A 81 -0.79 -1.67 15.66
N LYS A 82 -1.51 -2.04 14.59
CA LYS A 82 -1.96 -3.42 14.42
C LYS A 82 -0.78 -4.35 14.18
N LEU A 83 0.22 -3.99 13.39
CA LEU A 83 1.42 -4.83 13.18
C LEU A 83 2.19 -5.05 14.50
N GLU A 84 2.31 -4.03 15.34
CA GLU A 84 2.90 -4.13 16.68
C GLU A 84 2.13 -5.09 17.60
N LEU A 85 0.81 -5.14 17.48
CA LEU A 85 -0.08 -6.01 18.27
C LEU A 85 -0.33 -7.39 17.62
N ALA A 86 -0.10 -7.52 16.31
CA ALA A 86 -0.58 -8.62 15.46
C ALA A 86 0.54 -9.49 14.88
N GLU A 87 1.55 -9.84 15.69
CA GLU A 87 2.12 -11.19 15.55
C GLU A 87 1.05 -12.29 15.77
N ASN A 88 -0.16 -11.97 16.24
CA ASN A 88 -1.21 -12.96 16.51
C ASN A 88 -2.47 -12.94 15.62
N ILE A 89 -2.87 -11.86 14.93
CA ILE A 89 -4.13 -11.88 14.13
C ILE A 89 -4.08 -10.91 12.93
N VAL A 90 -3.52 -11.33 11.79
CA VAL A 90 -3.75 -10.64 10.50
C VAL A 90 -4.90 -11.34 9.77
N GLY A 91 -6.13 -10.91 10.06
CA GLY A 91 -7.33 -11.55 9.52
C GLY A 91 -8.59 -10.68 9.46
N SER A 92 -8.49 -9.36 9.64
CA SER A 92 -9.65 -8.47 9.47
C SER A 92 -9.46 -7.58 8.24
N GLY A 93 -10.22 -7.88 7.18
CA GLY A 93 -10.35 -7.02 6.01
C GLY A 93 -11.10 -5.72 6.34
N GLU A 94 -11.84 -5.18 5.38
CA GLU A 94 -12.55 -3.88 5.47
C GLU A 94 -13.61 -3.77 6.58
N SER A 95 -13.95 -4.87 7.24
CA SER A 95 -15.03 -4.97 8.22
C SER A 95 -14.89 -4.06 9.45
N TRP A 96 -13.72 -3.49 9.73
CA TRP A 96 -13.58 -2.56 10.84
C TRP A 96 -14.18 -1.18 10.53
N LEU A 97 -14.17 -0.76 9.25
CA LEU A 97 -14.75 0.52 8.82
C LEU A 97 -16.25 0.56 9.08
N THR A 98 -16.95 -0.56 8.88
CA THR A 98 -18.40 -0.65 9.08
C THR A 98 -18.83 -0.68 10.54
N LYS A 99 -17.88 -0.77 11.48
CA LYS A 99 -18.14 -0.78 12.93
C LYS A 99 -17.95 0.58 13.60
N LEU A 100 -17.46 1.58 12.86
CA LEU A 100 -17.27 2.92 13.37
C LEU A 100 -18.63 3.61 13.62
N SER A 101 -18.75 4.30 14.75
CA SER A 101 -19.82 5.25 14.97
C SER A 101 -19.71 6.45 14.01
N THR A 102 -20.80 7.19 13.83
CA THR A 102 -20.79 8.40 12.99
C THR A 102 -19.76 9.43 13.44
N ALA A 103 -19.51 9.55 14.75
CA ALA A 103 -18.51 10.47 15.28
C ALA A 103 -17.10 10.02 14.91
N GLU A 104 -16.77 8.74 15.11
CA GLU A 104 -15.48 8.17 14.75
C GLU A 104 -15.23 8.23 13.24
N PHE A 105 -16.27 8.00 12.42
CA PHE A 105 -16.16 8.12 10.97
C PHE A 105 -15.88 9.56 10.53
N LYS A 106 -16.53 10.56 11.13
CA LYS A 106 -16.25 11.98 10.86
C LYS A 106 -14.82 12.35 11.22
N GLU A 107 -14.34 11.89 12.37
CA GLU A 107 -12.98 12.13 12.83
C GLU A 107 -11.94 11.48 11.90
N LEU A 108 -12.22 10.27 11.42
CA LEU A 108 -11.36 9.56 10.46
C LEU A 108 -11.22 10.32 9.13
N MET A 109 -12.30 10.95 8.67
CA MET A 109 -12.36 11.68 7.40
C MET A 109 -11.86 13.13 7.50
N ALA A 110 -11.75 13.70 8.70
CA ALA A 110 -11.37 15.08 8.90
C ALA A 110 -9.88 15.31 8.62
N LEU A 111 -9.54 16.43 7.96
CA LEU A 111 -8.15 16.87 7.87
C LEU A 111 -7.67 17.30 9.26
N ARG A 112 -6.51 16.80 9.72
CA ARG A 112 -5.91 17.27 10.98
C ARG A 112 -5.50 18.73 10.86
N GLU A 113 -5.84 19.54 11.86
CA GLU A 113 -5.50 20.97 11.87
C GLU A 113 -3.98 21.21 11.75
N GLU A 114 -3.18 20.33 12.35
CA GLU A 114 -1.71 20.35 12.30
C GLU A 114 -1.13 20.19 10.88
N ALA A 115 -1.90 19.63 9.94
CA ALA A 115 -1.50 19.49 8.54
C ALA A 115 -1.88 20.71 7.69
N ILE A 116 -2.69 21.63 8.23
CA ILE A 116 -2.94 22.94 7.64
C ILE A 116 -1.73 23.79 8.01
N GLY A 117 -0.73 23.82 7.13
CA GLY A 117 0.43 24.68 7.34
C GLY A 117 0.00 26.14 7.52
N ASP A 118 0.68 26.85 8.43
CA ASP A 118 0.68 28.31 8.45
C ASP A 118 1.39 28.77 7.17
N TRP A 119 0.61 29.11 6.13
CA TRP A 119 1.12 29.72 4.91
C TRP A 119 1.20 31.24 5.07
#